data_AF-A0A831K788-F1
#
_entry.id   AF-A0A831K788-F1
#
_cell.length_a   1.000
_cell.length_b   1.000
_cell.length_c   1.000
_cell.angle_alpha   90.00
_cell.angle_beta   90.00
_cell.angle_gamma   90.00
#
_symmetry.space_group_name_H-M   'P 1'
#
loop_
_entity.id
_entity.type
_entity.pdbx_description
1 polymer ?
#
loop_
_entity_poly.entity_id
_entity_poly.type
_entity_poly.pdbx_seq_one_letter_code
_entity_poly.pdbx_strand_id
1 'polypeptide(L)'
;MEKHPLPRLDIKVENLRTHLLPFCRLSAGEIWHDPLSKHIVACGDSSDKQFINQIFNNSQAVLAVHDPPYNLVMFEKQTVDEFIYWCEKWIDNSYEILSENSALYIWLGADQNDNFQPLPQFMLMMGQTGFKSRSFITMRNQRGYGTQKNWMAVRQELLYYTKGNPDYTVQYTDIPKI
;
A
#
# COMPACT_ATOMS: atom_id res chain seq x y z
N MET A 1 -19.55 11.79 -17.56
CA MET A 1 -20.42 12.81 -16.94
C MET A 1 -19.73 13.30 -15.68
N GLU A 2 -19.08 14.46 -15.78
CA GLU A 2 -18.46 15.15 -14.64
C GLU A 2 -19.57 15.59 -13.67
N LYS A 3 -19.70 14.90 -12.53
CA LYS A 3 -20.70 15.20 -11.49
C LYS A 3 -20.09 15.92 -10.28
N HIS A 4 -18.99 16.64 -10.48
CA HIS A 4 -18.44 17.51 -9.44
C HIS A 4 -18.17 18.89 -10.01
N PRO A 5 -18.83 19.95 -9.50
CA PRO A 5 -18.61 21.32 -9.95
C PRO A 5 -17.24 21.87 -9.54
N LEU A 6 -16.55 21.18 -8.63
CA LEU A 6 -15.24 21.57 -8.17
C LEU A 6 -14.16 20.90 -9.04
N PRO A 7 -13.21 21.67 -9.59
CA PRO A 7 -12.02 21.11 -10.24
C PRO A 7 -11.17 20.33 -9.23
N ARG A 8 -10.30 19.45 -9.73
CA ARG A 8 -9.32 18.74 -8.89
C ARG A 8 -8.45 19.73 -8.14
N LEU A 9 -8.57 19.71 -6.81
CA LEU A 9 -7.97 20.71 -5.93
C LEU A 9 -6.43 20.63 -5.92
N ASP A 10 -5.88 19.50 -6.33
CA ASP A 10 -4.46 19.17 -6.37
C ASP A 10 -3.77 19.51 -7.71
N ILE A 11 -4.52 19.69 -8.80
CA ILE A 11 -3.94 19.85 -10.16
C ILE A 11 -4.46 21.08 -10.91
N LYS A 12 -5.72 21.49 -10.68
CA LYS A 12 -6.45 22.40 -11.58
C LYS A 12 -6.73 23.79 -11.01
N VAL A 13 -6.25 24.11 -9.82
CA VAL A 13 -6.50 25.42 -9.21
C VAL A 13 -5.20 26.04 -8.77
N GLU A 14 -4.74 27.02 -9.56
CA GLU A 14 -3.58 27.84 -9.25
C GLU A 14 -3.74 28.42 -7.84
N ASN A 15 -2.70 28.30 -7.03
CA ASN A 15 -2.65 28.73 -5.62
C ASN A 15 -3.57 28.00 -4.63
N LEU A 16 -4.46 27.07 -5.02
CA LEU A 16 -5.34 26.42 -4.05
C LEU A 16 -4.58 25.56 -3.04
N ARG A 17 -3.56 24.81 -3.48
CA ARG A 17 -2.67 24.10 -2.56
C ARG A 17 -2.13 25.04 -1.49
N THR A 18 -1.64 26.23 -1.88
CA THR A 18 -1.15 27.26 -0.96
C THR A 18 -2.22 27.73 0.02
N HIS A 19 -3.48 27.84 -0.41
CA HIS A 19 -4.59 28.20 0.48
C HIS A 19 -5.04 27.04 1.39
N LEU A 20 -4.85 25.79 0.98
CA LEU A 20 -5.22 24.60 1.77
C LEU A 20 -4.18 24.21 2.80
N LEU A 21 -2.89 24.41 2.51
CA LEU A 21 -1.78 24.03 3.40
C LEU A 21 -1.92 24.55 4.84
N PRO A 22 -2.34 25.82 5.10
CA PRO A 22 -2.56 26.30 6.47
C PRO A 22 -3.63 25.54 7.26
N PHE A 23 -4.53 24.82 6.58
CA PHE A 23 -5.57 24.00 7.21
C PHE A 23 -5.16 22.54 7.37
N CYS A 24 -4.04 22.10 6.77
CA CYS A 24 -3.49 20.77 6.99
C CYS A 24 -2.91 20.70 8.41
N ARG A 25 -3.27 19.64 9.15
CA ARG A 25 -2.79 19.42 10.53
C ARG A 25 -1.37 18.87 10.59
N LEU A 26 -0.85 18.40 9.46
CA LEU A 26 0.46 17.77 9.35
C LEU A 26 1.07 18.17 8.01
N SER A 27 2.26 18.73 8.05
CA SER A 27 3.00 19.21 6.89
C SER A 27 3.93 18.11 6.35
N ALA A 28 4.37 18.26 5.10
CA ALA A 28 5.38 17.36 4.54
C ALA A 28 6.68 17.42 5.37
N GLY A 29 7.21 16.24 5.72
CA GLY A 29 8.36 16.05 6.59
C GLY A 29 8.01 16.05 8.09
N GLU A 30 6.78 16.35 8.49
CA GLU A 30 6.41 16.37 9.90
C GLU A 30 6.01 14.99 10.42
N ILE A 31 6.40 14.74 11.67
CA ILE A 31 6.05 13.57 12.46
C ILE A 31 5.31 14.07 13.69
N TRP A 32 4.05 13.67 13.82
CA TRP A 32 3.22 13.96 14.98
C TRP A 32 3.14 12.75 15.90
N HIS A 33 3.39 13.00 17.19
CA HIS A 33 3.25 12.01 18.24
C HIS A 33 1.98 12.32 19.04
N ASP A 34 1.14 11.31 19.22
CA ASP A 34 -0.05 11.44 20.05
C ASP A 34 0.35 11.63 21.53
N PRO A 35 0.01 12.75 22.18
CA PRO A 35 0.37 12.98 23.58
C PRO A 35 -0.41 12.10 24.57
N LEU A 36 -1.53 11.49 24.15
CA LEU A 36 -2.39 10.68 25.01
C LEU A 36 -2.17 9.17 24.82
N SER A 37 -1.61 8.78 23.68
CA SER A 37 -1.38 7.38 23.33
C SER A 37 0.05 7.15 22.83
N LYS A 38 0.29 6.05 22.09
CA LYS A 38 1.58 5.72 21.50
C LYS A 38 1.55 5.78 19.97
N HIS A 39 0.52 6.40 19.39
CA HIS A 39 0.39 6.53 17.95
C HIS A 39 1.34 7.60 17.40
N ILE A 40 1.87 7.33 16.20
CA ILE A 40 2.71 8.25 15.44
C ILE A 40 2.05 8.40 14.07
N VAL A 41 1.90 9.63 13.61
CA VAL A 41 1.40 9.95 12.27
C VAL A 41 2.45 10.82 11.59
N ALA A 42 2.91 10.40 10.41
CA ALA A 42 3.95 11.09 9.67
C ALA A 42 3.48 11.39 8.25
N CYS A 43 3.90 12.52 7.69
CA CYS A 43 3.66 12.86 6.29
C CYS A 43 5.00 12.95 5.57
N GLY A 44 5.32 11.96 4.74
CA GLY A 44 6.56 11.95 3.96
C GLY A 44 6.63 10.80 2.97
N ASP A 45 7.80 10.63 2.35
CA ASP A 45 8.03 9.63 1.30
C ASP A 45 8.41 8.28 1.93
N SER A 46 7.65 7.23 1.61
CA SER A 46 7.94 5.87 2.12
C SER A 46 9.21 5.25 1.53
N SER A 47 9.71 5.78 0.41
CA SER A 47 10.97 5.38 -0.19
C SER A 47 12.19 6.10 0.43
N ASP A 48 11.97 7.13 1.26
CA ASP A 48 13.03 7.82 1.98
C ASP A 48 13.42 7.06 3.26
N LYS A 49 14.56 6.35 3.17
CA LYS A 49 15.12 5.59 4.28
C LYS A 49 15.40 6.44 5.52
N GLN A 50 15.89 7.67 5.36
CA GLN A 50 16.22 8.52 6.51
C GLN A 50 14.95 8.95 7.24
N PHE A 51 13.92 9.32 6.48
CA PHE A 51 12.61 9.68 7.04
C PHE A 51 11.97 8.50 7.77
N ILE A 52 11.96 7.31 7.16
CA ILE A 52 11.44 6.10 7.81
C ILE A 52 12.21 5.78 9.11
N ASN A 53 13.54 5.91 9.10
CA ASN A 53 14.35 5.69 10.31
C ASN A 53 14.07 6.73 11.41
N GLN A 54 13.70 7.97 11.07
CA GLN A 54 13.29 8.96 12.07
C GLN A 54 11.97 8.57 12.76
N ILE A 55 11.03 7.99 12.01
CA ILE A 55 9.74 7.52 12.56
C ILE A 55 9.95 6.37 13.53
N PHE A 56 10.76 5.38 13.14
CA PHE A 56 10.96 4.16 13.93
C PHE A 56 12.00 4.29 15.03
N ASN A 57 13.04 5.13 14.82
CA ASN A 57 14.19 5.28 15.71
C ASN A 57 14.81 3.90 16.06
N ASN A 58 14.75 3.47 17.33
CA ASN A 58 15.23 2.16 17.78
C ASN A 58 14.10 1.12 17.91
N SER A 59 12.87 1.45 17.49
CA SER A 59 11.73 0.55 17.54
C SER A 59 11.63 -0.27 16.26
N GLN A 60 11.02 -1.45 16.36
CA GLN A 60 10.72 -2.28 15.21
C GLN A 60 9.22 -2.63 15.18
N ALA A 61 8.67 -2.74 13.98
CA ALA A 61 7.32 -3.24 13.78
C ALA A 61 7.28 -4.77 13.71
N VAL A 62 6.20 -5.36 14.20
CA VAL A 62 5.89 -6.80 14.04
C VAL A 62 4.91 -7.08 12.89
N LEU A 63 4.31 -6.02 12.35
CA LEU A 63 3.31 -6.05 11.28
C LEU A 63 3.45 -4.79 10.44
N ALA A 64 3.47 -4.96 9.12
CA ALA A 64 3.34 -3.89 8.14
C ALA A 64 2.15 -4.18 7.21
N VAL A 65 1.37 -3.14 6.91
CA VAL A 65 0.23 -3.21 6.00
C VAL A 65 0.36 -2.06 5.01
N HIS A 66 0.47 -2.39 3.72
CA HIS A 66 0.65 -1.41 2.65
C HIS A 66 -0.49 -1.49 1.64
N ASP A 67 -0.95 -0.33 1.22
CA ASP A 67 -1.88 -0.15 0.10
C ASP A 67 -1.29 0.91 -0.85
N PRO A 68 -0.26 0.53 -1.65
CA PRO A 68 0.44 1.46 -2.54
C PRO A 68 -0.48 1.95 -3.68
N PRO A 69 -0.13 3.05 -4.37
CA PRO A 69 -1.00 3.67 -5.38
C PRO A 69 -1.16 2.88 -6.72
N TYR A 70 -0.91 1.56 -6.76
CA TYR A 70 -1.10 0.65 -7.93
C TYR A 70 -0.70 1.23 -9.30
N ASN A 71 0.54 1.71 -9.43
CA ASN A 71 1.06 2.37 -10.64
C ASN A 71 0.27 3.60 -11.13
N LEU A 72 -0.49 4.24 -10.24
CA LEU A 72 -1.28 5.44 -10.50
C LEU A 72 -0.88 6.53 -9.51
N VAL A 73 0.15 7.32 -9.85
CA VAL A 73 0.51 8.51 -9.07
C VAL A 73 -0.23 9.70 -9.66
N MET A 74 -1.17 10.28 -8.92
CA MET A 74 -1.94 11.46 -9.38
C MET A 74 -2.56 11.30 -10.78
N PHE A 75 -2.97 10.08 -11.16
CA PHE A 75 -3.53 9.74 -12.49
C PHE A 75 -2.53 9.84 -13.65
N GLU A 76 -1.25 10.07 -13.37
CA GLU A 76 -0.16 9.81 -14.30
C GLU A 76 0.32 8.37 -14.09
N LYS A 77 0.28 7.59 -15.18
CA LYS A 77 0.75 6.21 -15.16
C LYS A 77 2.26 6.24 -15.32
N GLN A 78 2.98 5.89 -14.26
CA GLN A 78 4.41 5.62 -14.38
C GLN A 78 4.61 4.38 -15.24
N THR A 79 5.80 4.23 -15.82
CA THR A 79 6.14 2.95 -16.43
C THR A 79 6.14 1.88 -15.33
N VAL A 80 5.80 0.64 -15.68
CA VAL A 80 5.79 -0.44 -14.70
C VAL A 80 7.17 -0.58 -14.05
N ASP A 81 8.25 -0.43 -14.82
CA ASP A 81 9.61 -0.53 -14.30
C ASP A 81 9.92 0.55 -13.26
N GLU A 82 9.53 1.81 -13.50
CA GLU A 82 9.69 2.90 -12.52
C GLU A 82 8.88 2.63 -11.24
N PHE A 83 7.65 2.15 -11.40
CA PHE A 83 6.80 1.80 -10.25
C PHE A 83 7.39 0.64 -9.45
N ILE A 84 7.91 -0.39 -10.11
CA ILE A 84 8.55 -1.52 -9.43
C ILE A 84 9.85 -1.09 -8.75
N TYR A 85 10.66 -0.24 -9.37
CA TYR A 85 11.85 0.32 -8.75
C TYR A 85 11.52 1.17 -7.51
N TRP A 86 10.45 1.96 -7.55
CA TRP A 86 9.96 2.65 -6.36
C TRP A 86 9.46 1.65 -5.30
N CYS A 87 8.80 0.56 -5.71
CA CYS A 87 8.39 -0.52 -4.83
C CYS A 87 9.54 -1.19 -4.08
N GLU A 88 10.63 -1.49 -4.77
CA GLU A 88 11.83 -2.06 -4.17
C GLU A 88 12.32 -1.22 -2.99
N LYS A 89 12.38 0.11 -3.16
CA LYS A 89 12.88 1.01 -2.11
C LYS A 89 12.06 0.96 -0.82
N TRP A 90 10.74 1.06 -0.91
CA TRP A 90 9.92 1.04 0.31
C TRP A 90 9.77 -0.37 0.88
N ILE A 91 9.92 -1.42 0.06
CA ILE A 91 10.02 -2.80 0.54
C ILE A 91 11.31 -3.03 1.33
N ASP A 92 12.44 -2.52 0.85
CA ASP A 92 13.72 -2.59 1.56
C ASP A 92 13.65 -1.83 2.89
N ASN A 93 13.12 -0.61 2.87
CA ASN A 93 12.88 0.16 4.10
C ASN A 93 12.00 -0.63 5.08
N SER A 94 10.92 -1.25 4.57
CA SER A 94 10.01 -2.08 5.38
C SER A 94 10.73 -3.30 5.98
N TYR A 95 11.60 -3.96 5.21
CA TYR A 95 12.38 -5.10 5.71
C TYR A 95 13.30 -4.71 6.86
N GLU A 96 13.90 -3.53 6.82
CA GLU A 96 14.81 -3.04 7.87
C GLU A 96 14.09 -2.71 9.18
N ILE A 97 12.94 -2.03 9.11
CA ILE A 97 12.16 -1.64 10.30
C ILE A 97 11.36 -2.79 10.92
N LEU A 98 11.15 -3.87 10.19
CA LEU A 98 10.43 -5.04 10.66
C LEU A 98 11.33 -5.94 11.51
N SER A 99 10.79 -6.43 12.63
CA SER A 99 11.47 -7.41 13.48
C SER A 99 11.62 -8.76 12.77
N GLU A 100 12.50 -9.63 13.28
CA GLU A 100 12.88 -10.89 12.62
C GLU A 100 11.70 -11.84 12.37
N ASN A 101 10.68 -11.82 13.21
CA ASN A 101 9.48 -12.63 13.07
C ASN A 101 8.27 -11.71 12.92
N SER A 102 8.00 -11.31 11.68
CA SER A 102 6.98 -10.30 11.39
C SER A 102 6.20 -10.57 10.11
N ALA A 103 5.02 -9.96 10.04
CA ALA A 103 4.09 -10.10 8.93
C ALA A 103 4.06 -8.86 8.04
N LEU A 104 3.92 -9.08 6.73
CA LEU A 104 3.80 -8.04 5.72
C LEU A 104 2.58 -8.33 4.84
N TYR A 105 1.62 -7.40 4.82
CA TYR A 105 0.45 -7.46 3.97
C TYR A 105 0.49 -6.32 2.95
N ILE A 106 0.27 -6.65 1.68
CA ILE A 106 0.34 -5.69 0.59
C ILE A 106 -0.87 -5.87 -0.29
N TRP A 107 -1.69 -4.84 -0.37
CA TRP A 107 -2.74 -4.78 -1.37
C TRP A 107 -2.13 -4.44 -2.74
N LEU A 108 -2.60 -5.09 -3.79
CA LEU A 108 -2.22 -4.76 -5.15
C LEU A 108 -3.33 -5.11 -6.12
N GLY A 109 -3.52 -4.29 -7.16
CA GLY A 109 -4.50 -4.55 -8.20
C GLY A 109 -3.95 -5.42 -9.33
N ALA A 110 -4.81 -6.31 -9.85
CA ALA A 110 -4.58 -7.01 -11.12
C ALA A 110 -5.43 -6.39 -12.24
N ASP A 111 -4.93 -5.35 -12.92
CA ASP A 111 -5.72 -4.68 -13.97
C ASP A 111 -5.88 -5.57 -15.21
N GLN A 112 -7.07 -6.16 -15.36
CA GLN A 112 -7.42 -7.02 -16.48
C GLN A 112 -7.40 -6.32 -17.85
N ASN A 113 -7.40 -4.98 -17.89
CA ASN A 113 -7.29 -4.22 -19.14
C ASN A 113 -5.83 -3.96 -19.52
N ASP A 114 -4.89 -4.25 -18.63
CA ASP A 114 -3.46 -3.93 -18.76
C ASP A 114 -2.60 -5.15 -18.41
N ASN A 115 -3.01 -6.33 -18.89
CA ASN A 115 -2.29 -7.59 -18.69
C ASN A 115 -1.97 -7.91 -17.22
N PHE A 116 -2.89 -7.55 -16.32
CA PHE A 116 -2.80 -7.72 -14.86
C PHE A 116 -1.70 -6.91 -14.18
N GLN A 117 -1.10 -5.93 -14.86
CA GLN A 117 -0.08 -5.08 -14.27
C GLN A 117 -0.66 -4.23 -13.11
N PRO A 118 0.17 -3.88 -12.10
CA PRO A 118 1.58 -4.27 -11.92
C PRO A 118 1.78 -5.55 -11.09
N LEU A 119 0.71 -6.31 -10.80
CA LEU A 119 0.75 -7.44 -9.85
C LEU A 119 1.84 -8.49 -10.17
N PRO A 120 1.94 -9.04 -11.40
CA PRO A 120 2.97 -10.04 -11.71
C PRO A 120 4.40 -9.53 -11.49
N GLN A 121 4.68 -8.29 -11.89
CA GLN A 121 6.02 -7.70 -11.79
C GLN A 121 6.38 -7.45 -10.33
N PHE A 122 5.42 -7.00 -9.53
CA PHE A 122 5.61 -6.86 -8.09
C PHE A 122 5.90 -8.20 -7.42
N MET A 123 5.17 -9.27 -7.77
CA MET A 123 5.40 -10.60 -7.23
C MET A 123 6.77 -11.16 -7.61
N LEU A 124 7.24 -10.90 -8.84
CA LEU A 124 8.58 -11.29 -9.29
C LEU A 124 9.68 -10.56 -8.50
N MET A 125 9.51 -9.25 -8.30
CA MET A 125 10.40 -8.44 -7.46
C MET A 125 10.45 -8.97 -6.03
N MET A 126 9.28 -9.23 -5.41
CA MET A 126 9.21 -9.79 -4.06
C MET A 126 9.94 -11.13 -3.94
N GLY A 127 9.96 -11.94 -4.99
CA GLY A 127 10.70 -13.20 -5.05
C GLY A 127 12.22 -13.06 -4.93
N GLN A 128 12.77 -11.86 -5.13
CA GLN A 128 14.19 -11.54 -4.97
C GLN A 128 14.53 -10.97 -3.59
N THR A 129 13.52 -10.72 -2.75
CA THR A 129 13.70 -10.11 -1.42
C THR A 129 13.95 -11.15 -0.32
N GLY A 130 14.24 -10.68 0.89
CA GLY A 130 14.32 -11.53 2.09
C GLY A 130 12.96 -12.07 2.58
N PHE A 131 11.84 -11.51 2.11
CA PHE A 131 10.51 -11.95 2.51
C PHE A 131 10.15 -13.33 1.92
N LYS A 132 9.31 -14.08 2.64
CA LYS A 132 8.76 -15.36 2.18
C LYS A 132 7.26 -15.24 1.95
N SER A 133 6.80 -15.68 0.77
CA SER A 133 5.38 -15.73 0.46
C SER A 133 4.68 -16.73 1.39
N ARG A 134 3.58 -16.32 2.02
CA ARG A 134 2.81 -17.18 2.92
C ARG A 134 1.39 -17.43 2.43
N SER A 135 0.73 -16.42 1.85
CA SER A 135 -0.58 -16.59 1.23
C SER A 135 -0.83 -15.58 0.11
N PHE A 136 -1.68 -15.96 -0.82
CA PHE A 136 -2.30 -15.07 -1.80
C PHE A 136 -3.78 -14.98 -1.42
N ILE A 137 -4.17 -13.90 -0.78
CA ILE A 137 -5.54 -13.68 -0.34
C ILE A 137 -6.29 -12.91 -1.43
N THR A 138 -7.53 -13.32 -1.72
CA THR A 138 -8.42 -12.58 -2.62
C THR A 138 -9.60 -12.06 -1.82
N MET A 139 -9.70 -10.74 -1.68
CA MET A 139 -10.88 -10.10 -1.11
C MET A 139 -11.93 -9.93 -2.19
N ARG A 140 -13.15 -10.44 -1.94
CA ARG A 140 -14.30 -10.22 -2.82
C ARG A 140 -15.05 -8.97 -2.39
N ASN A 141 -15.07 -7.96 -3.26
CA ASN A 141 -15.89 -6.76 -3.11
C ASN A 141 -17.37 -7.07 -3.33
N GLN A 142 -18.25 -6.45 -2.54
CA GLN A 142 -19.70 -6.65 -2.67
C GLN A 142 -20.28 -6.01 -3.94
N ARG A 143 -19.60 -5.00 -4.48
CA ARG A 143 -20.01 -4.23 -5.66
C ARG A 143 -18.81 -4.09 -6.60
N GLY A 144 -19.09 -4.03 -7.90
CA GLY A 144 -18.12 -3.75 -8.95
C GLY A 144 -18.82 -3.06 -10.12
N TYR A 145 -18.04 -2.52 -11.05
CA TYR A 145 -18.61 -1.94 -12.26
C TYR A 145 -19.13 -3.05 -13.17
N GLY A 146 -20.40 -2.93 -13.59
CA GLY A 146 -20.98 -3.85 -14.56
C GLY A 146 -20.21 -3.83 -15.88
N THR A 147 -19.99 -5.00 -16.46
CA THR A 147 -19.31 -5.16 -17.75
C THR A 147 -20.18 -5.98 -18.68
N GLN A 148 -20.13 -5.69 -19.99
CA GLN A 148 -20.90 -6.42 -21.01
C GLN A 148 -20.11 -7.54 -21.68
N LYS A 149 -18.78 -7.47 -21.67
CA LYS A 149 -17.90 -8.33 -22.48
C LYS A 149 -16.89 -9.14 -21.65
N ASN A 150 -16.90 -8.98 -20.33
CA ASN A 150 -15.97 -9.64 -19.43
C ASN A 150 -16.60 -9.87 -18.04
N TRP A 151 -15.93 -10.63 -17.18
CA TRP A 151 -16.29 -10.81 -15.79
C TRP A 151 -16.18 -9.51 -15.00
N MET A 152 -17.06 -9.33 -14.04
CA MET A 152 -17.05 -8.17 -13.15
C MET A 152 -15.79 -8.18 -12.28
N ALA A 153 -15.05 -7.08 -12.27
CA ALA A 153 -13.92 -6.89 -11.36
C ALA A 153 -14.45 -6.61 -9.94
N VAL A 154 -14.75 -7.67 -9.20
CA VAL A 154 -15.22 -7.64 -7.80
C VAL A 154 -14.20 -8.22 -6.85
N ARG A 155 -12.91 -8.13 -7.19
CA ARG A 155 -11.84 -8.66 -6.37
C ARG A 155 -10.71 -7.65 -6.18
N GLN A 156 -10.00 -7.80 -5.08
CA GLN A 156 -8.70 -7.18 -4.83
C GLN A 156 -7.79 -8.23 -4.20
N GLU A 157 -6.53 -8.17 -4.58
CA GLU A 157 -5.50 -9.10 -4.18
C GLU A 157 -4.76 -8.53 -2.97
N LEU A 158 -4.60 -9.37 -1.96
CA LEU A 158 -3.86 -9.08 -0.73
C LEU A 158 -2.76 -10.13 -0.61
N LEU A 159 -1.54 -9.72 -0.92
CA LEU A 159 -0.38 -10.57 -0.80
C LEU A 159 0.07 -10.61 0.66
N TYR A 160 0.29 -11.81 1.19
CA TYR A 160 0.79 -12.02 2.53
C TYR A 160 2.19 -12.64 2.50
N TYR A 161 3.15 -11.90 3.04
CA TYR A 161 4.54 -12.30 3.20
C TYR A 161 4.97 -12.28 4.67
N THR A 162 6.06 -12.97 4.98
CA THR A 162 6.70 -12.95 6.31
C THR A 162 8.19 -12.66 6.23
N LYS A 163 8.71 -11.98 7.24
CA LYS A 163 10.12 -12.02 7.61
C LYS A 163 10.27 -13.03 8.75
N GLY A 164 11.23 -13.95 8.60
CA GLY A 164 11.37 -15.10 9.50
C GLY A 164 10.10 -15.94 9.61
N ASN A 165 9.75 -16.33 10.84
CA ASN A 165 8.64 -17.23 11.14
C ASN A 165 7.73 -16.65 12.25
N PRO A 166 6.88 -15.65 11.95
CA PRO A 166 5.94 -15.09 12.91
C PRO A 166 4.85 -16.09 13.28
N ASP A 167 4.42 -16.00 14.55
CA ASP A 167 3.28 -16.73 15.08
C ASP A 167 2.03 -16.49 14.23
N TYR A 168 1.23 -17.54 14.07
CA TYR A 168 -0.02 -17.49 13.33
C TYR A 168 -1.03 -18.46 13.92
N THR A 169 -2.22 -17.94 14.25
CA THR A 169 -3.34 -18.74 14.72
C THR A 169 -4.24 -19.04 13.53
N VAL A 170 -4.31 -20.32 13.14
CA VAL A 170 -5.20 -20.77 12.08
C VAL A 170 -6.65 -20.53 12.51
N GLN A 171 -7.41 -19.82 11.67
CA GLN A 171 -8.85 -19.65 11.83
C GLN A 171 -9.54 -20.59 10.84
N TYR A 172 -10.28 -21.56 11.36
CA TYR A 172 -11.15 -22.40 10.55
C TYR A 172 -12.55 -21.78 10.53
N THR A 173 -13.23 -21.87 9.40
CA THR A 173 -14.65 -21.56 9.34
C THR A 173 -15.42 -22.68 10.04
N ASP A 174 -16.47 -22.35 10.80
CA ASP A 174 -17.40 -23.32 11.40
C ASP A 174 -18.30 -24.05 10.38
N ILE A 175 -17.91 -24.06 9.10
CA ILE A 175 -18.63 -24.76 8.03
C ILE A 175 -18.40 -26.26 8.23
N PRO A 176 -19.46 -27.05 8.48
CA PRO A 176 -19.33 -28.48 8.65
C PRO A 176 -18.69 -29.11 7.41
N LYS A 177 -17.75 -30.02 7.62
CA LYS A 177 -17.30 -30.91 6.54
C LYS A 177 -18.48 -31.83 6.20
N ILE A 178 -19.07 -31.64 5.01
CA ILE A 178 -20.02 -32.59 4.41
C ILE A 178 -19.24 -33.82 3.96
#